data_AF-A0A0U5GGJ8-F1
#
_entry.id   AF-A0A0U5GGJ8-F1
#
_cell.length_a   1.000
_cell.length_b   1.000
_cell.length_c   1.000
_cell.angle_alpha   90.00
_cell.angle_beta   90.00
_cell.angle_gamma   90.00
#
_symmetry.space_group_name_H-M   'P 1'
#
loop_
_entity.id
_entity.type
_entity.pdbx_description
1 polymer ?
#
loop_
_entity_poly.entity_id
_entity_poly.type
_entity_poly.pdbx_seq_one_letter_code
_entity_poly.pdbx_strand_id
1 'polypeptide(L)'
;MLARSTSSMSGSNDGVALFTRMLGQTTILYLHHTLELSAYDFDAVGLVFAIEYDETAFQAAQEMISLAKTLGQLNSFKIHPFTSIPLALCAAFLNTHRDPNTRFYTKLHEMFQALRHVKIANSLGGKILEIFQLLRYHTQTSENPSSGIAIENVPPSNR
;
A
#
# COMPACT_ATOMS: atom_id res chain seq x y z
N MET A 1 -5.06 25.97 39.69
CA MET A 1 -4.65 24.64 39.17
C MET A 1 -5.87 23.99 38.54
N LEU A 2 -5.97 23.99 37.21
CA LEU A 2 -7.07 23.32 36.49
C LEU A 2 -6.62 21.90 36.14
N ALA A 3 -7.31 20.92 36.72
CA ALA A 3 -7.05 19.51 36.47
C ALA A 3 -7.39 19.18 35.01
N ARG A 4 -6.36 18.83 34.24
CA ARG A 4 -6.50 18.27 32.89
C ARG A 4 -7.01 16.84 33.05
N SER A 5 -8.33 16.66 32.99
CA SER A 5 -8.93 15.34 32.87
C SER A 5 -8.54 14.77 31.52
N THR A 6 -7.48 13.96 31.48
CA THR A 6 -7.21 13.09 30.34
C THR A 6 -8.28 12.01 30.35
N SER A 7 -9.35 12.25 29.58
CA SER A 7 -10.31 11.23 29.20
C SER A 7 -9.54 10.01 28.69
N SER A 8 -9.74 8.89 29.36
CA SER A 8 -9.08 7.63 29.07
C SER A 8 -9.26 7.28 27.59
N MET A 9 -8.13 6.97 26.96
CA MET A 9 -8.03 6.56 25.57
C MET A 9 -8.65 5.17 25.41
N SER A 10 -9.98 5.09 25.42
CA SER A 10 -10.76 3.93 24.99
C SER A 10 -10.80 3.78 23.46
N GLY A 11 -9.84 4.42 22.77
CA GLY A 11 -9.82 4.65 21.33
C GLY A 11 -9.42 3.46 20.46
N SER A 12 -9.43 2.23 20.97
CA SER A 12 -9.17 1.04 20.13
C SER A 12 -10.39 0.60 19.32
N ASN A 13 -11.58 1.19 19.57
CA ASN A 13 -12.84 0.69 19.03
C ASN A 13 -13.73 1.78 18.40
N ASP A 14 -13.19 2.98 18.17
CA ASP A 14 -13.83 4.05 17.40
C ASP A 14 -13.29 4.05 15.95
N GLY A 15 -14.19 3.73 15.02
CA GLY A 15 -13.86 3.63 13.60
C GLY A 15 -13.46 4.95 12.96
N VAL A 16 -13.96 6.09 13.47
CA VAL A 16 -13.61 7.41 12.95
C VAL A 16 -12.21 7.79 13.39
N ALA A 17 -11.85 7.55 14.66
CA ALA A 17 -10.49 7.74 15.15
C ALA A 17 -9.47 6.87 14.39
N LEU A 18 -9.80 5.59 14.15
CA LEU A 18 -8.94 4.69 13.37
C LEU A 18 -8.77 5.19 11.93
N PHE A 19 -9.87 5.57 11.26
CA PHE A 19 -9.83 6.14 9.92
C PHE A 19 -8.97 7.41 9.86
N THR A 20 -9.11 8.32 10.83
CA THR A 20 -8.35 9.57 10.88
C THR A 20 -6.86 9.31 11.01
N ARG A 21 -6.47 8.34 11.85
CA ARG A 21 -5.07 7.92 11.98
C ARG A 21 -4.52 7.35 10.67
N MET A 22 -5.28 6.48 10.01
CA MET A 22 -4.88 5.90 8.73
C MET A 22 -4.74 6.99 7.65
N LEU A 23 -5.64 7.97 7.64
CA LEU A 23 -5.57 9.11 6.72
C LEU A 23 -4.30 9.93 6.96
N GLY A 24 -3.95 10.21 8.23
CA GLY A 24 -2.71 10.92 8.58
C GLY A 24 -1.45 10.22 8.06
N GLN A 25 -1.34 8.90 8.26
CA GLN A 25 -0.20 8.14 7.73
C GLN A 25 -0.19 8.13 6.19
N THR A 26 -1.36 8.04 5.56
CA THR A 26 -1.49 8.09 4.10
C THR A 26 -1.03 9.43 3.53
N THR A 27 -1.32 10.55 4.21
CA THR A 27 -0.83 11.87 3.81
C THR A 27 0.70 11.92 3.77
N ILE A 28 1.37 11.31 4.75
CA ILE A 28 2.85 11.22 4.77
C ILE A 28 3.35 10.46 3.53
N LEU A 29 2.76 9.30 3.22
CA LEU A 29 3.13 8.51 2.04
C LEU A 29 2.91 9.29 0.73
N TYR A 30 1.82 10.05 0.63
CA TYR A 30 1.51 10.81 -0.57
C TYR A 30 2.42 12.04 -0.74
N LEU A 31 2.80 12.69 0.36
CA LEU A 31 3.79 13.75 0.34
C LEU A 31 5.13 13.21 -0.15
N HIS A 32 5.60 12.10 0.42
CA HIS A 32 6.82 11.43 -0.05
C HIS A 32 6.77 11.11 -1.55
N HIS A 33 5.67 10.51 -2.03
CA HIS A 33 5.52 10.23 -3.46
C HIS A 33 5.51 11.50 -4.34
N THR A 34 4.88 12.58 -3.87
CA THR A 34 4.87 13.87 -4.59
C THR A 34 6.28 14.45 -4.68
N LEU A 35 7.05 14.29 -3.61
CA LEU A 35 8.43 14.72 -3.53
C LEU A 35 9.32 13.91 -4.50
N GLU A 36 9.18 12.58 -4.57
CA GLU A 36 9.85 11.74 -5.57
C GLU A 36 9.58 12.19 -7.01
N LEU A 37 8.30 12.46 -7.33
CA LEU A 37 7.89 12.87 -8.68
C LEU A 37 8.40 14.26 -9.07
N SER A 38 8.73 15.11 -8.10
CA SER A 38 9.19 16.48 -8.36
C SER A 38 10.61 16.56 -8.94
N ALA A 39 11.26 15.42 -9.23
CA ALA A 39 12.60 15.31 -9.81
C ALA A 39 13.59 16.20 -9.06
N TYR A 40 13.83 15.85 -7.80
CA TYR A 40 14.65 16.62 -6.89
C TYR A 40 16.03 16.97 -7.46
N ASP A 41 16.23 18.25 -7.78
CA ASP A 41 17.56 18.84 -7.91
C ASP A 41 17.98 19.36 -6.53
N PHE A 42 18.22 18.41 -5.63
CA PHE A 42 18.58 18.71 -4.25
C PHE A 42 20.07 19.04 -4.15
N ASP A 43 20.39 20.12 -3.44
CA ASP A 43 21.73 20.34 -2.91
C ASP A 43 22.05 19.35 -1.77
N ALA A 44 23.25 19.43 -1.19
CA ALA A 44 23.67 18.53 -0.11
C ALA A 44 22.74 18.55 1.12
N VAL A 45 22.05 19.66 1.37
CA VAL A 45 21.07 19.78 2.47
C VAL A 45 19.75 19.12 2.07
N GLY A 46 19.32 19.32 0.84
CA GLY A 46 18.17 18.64 0.25
C GLY A 46 18.30 17.11 0.25
N LEU A 47 19.49 16.57 0.01
CA LEU A 47 19.74 15.12 0.05
C LEU A 47 19.56 14.54 1.47
N VAL A 48 19.97 15.27 2.51
CA VAL A 48 19.74 14.85 3.91
C VAL A 48 18.25 14.81 4.22
N PHE A 49 17.48 15.82 3.76
CA PHE A 49 16.04 15.81 3.88
C PHE A 49 15.41 14.65 3.12
N ALA A 50 15.87 14.34 1.90
CA ALA A 50 15.38 13.20 1.11
C ALA A 50 15.46 11.87 1.89
N ILE A 51 16.61 11.60 2.51
CA ILE A 51 16.84 10.39 3.31
C ILE A 51 15.94 10.36 4.55
N GLU A 52 15.74 11.49 5.21
CA GLU A 52 14.83 11.59 6.37
C GLU A 52 13.36 11.36 5.95
N TYR A 53 12.97 11.84 4.77
CA TYR A 53 11.63 11.59 4.21
C TYR A 53 11.43 10.13 3.83
N ASP A 54 12.44 9.44 3.30
CA ASP A 54 12.38 7.99 3.01
C ASP A 54 12.11 7.17 4.28
N GLU A 55 12.87 7.41 5.35
CA GLU A 55 12.69 6.72 6.63
C GLU A 55 11.31 7.03 7.23
N THR A 56 10.86 8.28 7.13
CA THR A 56 9.55 8.71 7.62
C THR A 56 8.41 8.03 6.85
N ALA A 57 8.52 7.92 5.52
CA ALA A 57 7.55 7.21 4.68
C ALA A 57 7.55 5.71 5.01
N PHE A 58 8.71 5.11 5.23
CA PHE A 58 8.84 3.72 5.65
C PHE A 58 8.13 3.47 7.00
N GLN A 59 8.35 4.35 7.99
CA GLN A 59 7.69 4.27 9.29
C GLN A 59 6.17 4.44 9.16
N ALA A 60 5.70 5.38 8.34
CA ALA A 60 4.27 5.58 8.08
C ALA A 60 3.62 4.34 7.44
N ALA A 61 4.30 3.69 6.50
CA ALA A 61 3.83 2.44 5.89
C ALA A 61 3.73 1.31 6.93
N GLN A 62 4.70 1.21 7.86
CA GLN A 62 4.65 0.24 8.96
C GLN A 62 3.48 0.50 9.92
N GLU A 63 3.23 1.76 10.26
CA GLU A 63 2.10 2.13 11.11
C GLU A 63 0.77 1.82 10.41
N MET A 64 0.66 2.09 9.09
CA MET A 64 -0.51 1.71 8.30
C MET A 64 -0.83 0.22 8.36
N ILE A 65 0.19 -0.63 8.37
CA ILE A 65 0.03 -2.08 8.50
C ILE A 65 -0.48 -2.45 9.91
N SER A 66 0.04 -1.81 10.95
CA SER A 66 -0.44 -1.98 12.33
C SER A 66 -1.92 -1.59 12.45
N LEU A 67 -2.28 -0.41 11.91
CA LEU A 67 -3.65 0.09 11.89
C LEU A 67 -4.58 -0.82 11.08
N ALA A 68 -4.10 -1.37 9.97
CA ALA A 68 -4.85 -2.33 9.15
C ALA A 68 -5.14 -3.64 9.91
N LYS A 69 -4.23 -4.10 10.78
CA LYS A 69 -4.49 -5.24 11.68
C LYS A 69 -5.57 -4.92 12.70
N THR A 70 -5.51 -3.74 13.32
CA THR A 70 -6.56 -3.28 14.24
C THR A 70 -7.91 -3.16 13.54
N LEU A 71 -7.92 -2.67 12.29
CA LEU A 71 -9.13 -2.59 11.47
C LEU A 71 -9.76 -3.97 11.22
N GLY A 72 -8.95 -5.01 11.02
CA GLY A 72 -9.42 -6.39 10.88
C GLY A 72 -10.14 -6.94 12.12
N GLN A 73 -9.89 -6.35 13.29
CA GLN A 73 -10.53 -6.72 14.56
C GLN A 73 -11.82 -5.92 14.82
N LEU A 74 -12.08 -4.85 14.05
CA LEU A 74 -13.31 -4.08 14.17
C LEU A 74 -14.47 -4.80 13.50
N ASN A 75 -15.65 -4.61 14.09
CA ASN A 75 -16.91 -4.96 13.45
C ASN A 75 -17.08 -4.12 12.16
N SER A 76 -17.52 -4.75 11.07
CA SER A 76 -17.70 -4.10 9.76
C SER A 76 -18.59 -2.85 9.80
N PHE A 77 -19.57 -2.77 10.71
CA PHE A 77 -20.44 -1.59 10.88
C PHE A 77 -19.71 -0.37 11.44
N LYS A 78 -18.55 -0.56 12.08
CA LYS A 78 -17.73 0.53 12.59
C LYS A 78 -16.71 1.01 11.57
N ILE A 79 -16.51 0.30 10.46
CA ILE A 79 -15.54 0.69 9.45
C ILE A 79 -16.04 1.93 8.73
N HIS A 80 -15.26 3.00 8.77
CA HIS A 80 -15.59 4.21 8.02
C HIS A 80 -15.63 3.90 6.51
N PRO A 81 -16.64 4.37 5.76
CA PRO A 81 -16.83 3.97 4.36
C PRO A 81 -15.67 4.36 3.45
N PHE A 82 -14.89 5.38 3.82
CA PHE A 82 -13.72 5.82 3.05
C PHE A 82 -12.40 5.14 3.45
N THR A 83 -12.38 4.21 4.41
CA THR A 83 -11.16 3.52 4.85
C THR A 83 -10.46 2.73 3.73
N SER A 84 -11.20 2.34 2.69
CA SER A 84 -10.61 1.72 1.51
C SER A 84 -9.61 2.63 0.79
N ILE A 85 -9.75 3.96 0.86
CA ILE A 85 -8.85 4.91 0.18
C ILE A 85 -7.46 4.92 0.84
N PRO A 86 -7.30 5.16 2.16
CA PRO A 86 -6.01 5.02 2.85
C PRO A 86 -5.31 3.69 2.61
N LEU A 87 -6.06 2.58 2.70
CA LEU A 87 -5.52 1.23 2.47
C LEU A 87 -5.00 1.05 1.05
N ALA A 88 -5.73 1.56 0.05
CA ALA A 88 -5.34 1.46 -1.35
C ALA A 88 -4.07 2.25 -1.66
N LEU A 89 -3.98 3.47 -1.14
CA LEU A 89 -2.80 4.33 -1.35
C LEU A 89 -1.56 3.72 -0.67
N CYS A 90 -1.71 3.17 0.53
CA CYS A 90 -0.62 2.44 1.18
C CYS A 90 -0.23 1.18 0.39
N ALA A 91 -1.19 0.43 -0.16
CA ALA A 91 -0.90 -0.74 -0.99
C ALA A 91 -0.16 -0.35 -2.29
N ALA A 92 -0.52 0.77 -2.91
CA ALA A 92 0.18 1.32 -4.08
C ALA A 92 1.63 1.68 -3.72
N PHE A 93 1.82 2.43 -2.63
CA PHE A 93 3.14 2.79 -2.13
C PHE A 93 4.04 1.57 -1.91
N LEU A 94 3.54 0.56 -1.18
CA LEU A 94 4.25 -0.68 -0.91
C LEU A 94 4.55 -1.49 -2.18
N ASN A 95 3.71 -1.37 -3.21
CA ASN A 95 3.92 -2.05 -4.49
C ASN A 95 4.98 -1.34 -5.35
N THR A 96 5.04 0.00 -5.33
CA THR A 96 6.09 0.77 -6.00
C THR A 96 7.47 0.51 -5.38
N HIS A 97 7.53 0.37 -4.06
CA HIS A 97 8.76 0.10 -3.31
C HIS A 97 9.02 -1.40 -3.06
N ARG A 98 8.42 -2.26 -3.90
CA ARG A 98 8.50 -3.71 -3.76
C ARG A 98 9.86 -4.23 -4.24
N ASP A 99 10.85 -4.26 -3.35
CA ASP A 99 12.08 -5.01 -3.58
C ASP A 99 11.89 -6.48 -3.11
N PRO A 100 12.20 -7.49 -3.94
CA PRO A 100 12.18 -8.91 -3.56
C PRO A 100 12.91 -9.23 -2.25
N ASN A 101 13.91 -8.44 -1.86
CA ASN A 101 14.69 -8.62 -0.63
C ASN A 101 14.22 -7.76 0.55
N THR A 102 13.23 -6.88 0.37
CA THR A 102 12.76 -6.02 1.48
C THR A 102 11.67 -6.66 2.33
N ARG A 103 11.61 -6.18 3.58
CA ARG A 103 10.62 -6.52 4.62
C ARG A 103 9.15 -6.31 4.21
N PHE A 104 8.88 -5.78 3.01
CA PHE A 104 7.56 -5.33 2.56
C PHE A 104 6.75 -6.37 1.79
N TYR A 105 7.39 -7.39 1.20
CA TYR A 105 6.68 -8.40 0.41
C TYR A 105 5.57 -9.08 1.22
N THR A 106 5.90 -9.53 2.44
CA THR A 106 4.94 -10.17 3.35
C THR A 106 3.88 -9.19 3.86
N LYS A 107 4.26 -7.92 4.03
CA LYS A 107 3.39 -6.85 4.53
C LYS A 107 2.30 -6.42 3.53
N LEU A 108 2.58 -6.50 2.24
CA LEU A 108 1.62 -6.24 1.17
C LEU A 108 0.41 -7.20 1.24
N HIS A 109 0.64 -8.45 1.64
CA HIS A 109 -0.43 -9.43 1.79
C HIS A 109 -1.41 -9.04 2.90
N GLU A 110 -0.89 -8.55 4.04
CA GLU A 110 -1.71 -8.07 5.16
C GLU A 110 -2.59 -6.88 4.74
N MET A 111 -2.06 -5.99 3.89
CA MET A 111 -2.83 -4.87 3.34
C MET A 111 -3.99 -5.33 2.44
N PHE A 112 -3.75 -6.32 1.58
CA PHE A 112 -4.82 -6.90 0.75
C PHE A 112 -5.87 -7.63 1.58
N GLN A 113 -5.49 -8.28 2.68
CA GLN A 113 -6.45 -8.87 3.61
C GLN A 113 -7.33 -7.80 4.26
N ALA A 114 -6.75 -6.68 4.70
CA ALA A 114 -7.51 -5.55 5.26
C ALA A 114 -8.48 -4.94 4.22
N LEU A 115 -8.03 -4.75 2.97
CA LEU A 115 -8.91 -4.29 1.88
C LEU A 115 -10.09 -5.24 1.64
N ARG A 116 -9.89 -6.56 1.76
CA ARG A 116 -10.97 -7.55 1.64
C ARG A 116 -11.98 -7.43 2.78
N HIS A 117 -11.50 -7.18 4.01
CA HIS A 117 -12.36 -6.96 5.17
C HIS A 117 -13.23 -5.69 5.00
N VAL A 118 -12.66 -4.63 4.43
CA VAL A 118 -13.38 -3.36 4.18
C VAL A 118 -14.36 -3.46 3.00
N LYS A 119 -14.22 -4.43 2.09
CA LYS A 119 -15.17 -4.66 0.97
C LYS A 119 -16.62 -4.79 1.46
N ILE A 120 -16.82 -5.31 2.68
CA ILE A 120 -18.14 -5.48 3.30
C ILE A 120 -18.79 -4.12 3.62
N ALA A 121 -17.99 -3.11 3.98
CA ALA A 121 -18.47 -1.76 4.29
C ALA A 121 -18.55 -0.87 3.04
N ASN A 122 -17.74 -1.11 2.01
CA ASN A 122 -17.74 -0.33 0.77
C ASN A 122 -17.32 -1.17 -0.45
N SER A 123 -18.15 -1.14 -1.50
CA SER A 123 -17.86 -1.77 -2.81
C SER A 123 -16.55 -1.27 -3.46
N LEU A 124 -16.08 -0.06 -3.11
CA LEU A 124 -14.82 0.51 -3.57
C LEU A 124 -13.62 -0.36 -3.20
N GLY A 125 -13.59 -0.94 -1.99
CA GLY A 125 -12.50 -1.83 -1.56
C GLY A 125 -12.36 -3.06 -2.47
N GLY A 126 -13.48 -3.59 -2.97
CA GLY A 126 -13.51 -4.70 -3.93
C GLY A 126 -12.91 -4.32 -5.29
N LYS A 127 -13.33 -3.18 -5.86
CA LYS A 127 -12.81 -2.68 -7.15
C LYS A 127 -11.31 -2.40 -7.09
N ILE A 128 -10.84 -1.85 -5.97
CA ILE A 128 -9.42 -1.56 -5.75
C ILE A 128 -8.60 -2.86 -5.72
N LEU A 129 -9.09 -3.91 -5.05
CA LEU A 129 -8.43 -5.21 -5.05
C LEU A 129 -8.32 -5.81 -6.45
N GLU A 130 -9.38 -5.72 -7.25
CA GLU A 130 -9.37 -6.20 -8.64
C GLU A 130 -8.32 -5.47 -9.47
N ILE A 131 -8.22 -4.14 -9.34
CA ILE A 131 -7.18 -3.34 -10.02
C ILE A 131 -5.78 -3.81 -9.60
N PHE A 132 -5.52 -3.99 -8.31
CA PHE A 132 -4.22 -4.48 -7.84
C PHE A 132 -3.89 -5.88 -8.36
N GLN A 133 -4.88 -6.77 -8.45
CA GLN A 133 -4.70 -8.11 -9.01
C GLN A 133 -4.36 -8.06 -10.51
N LEU A 134 -5.04 -7.21 -11.28
CA LEU A 134 -4.75 -6.99 -12.70
C LEU A 134 -3.36 -6.41 -12.93
N LEU A 135 -2.97 -5.39 -12.16
CA LEU A 135 -1.62 -4.82 -12.24
C LEU A 135 -0.55 -5.87 -11.94
N ARG A 136 -0.77 -6.74 -10.94
CA ARG A 136 0.15 -7.82 -10.59
C ARG A 136 0.30 -8.87 -11.70
N TYR A 137 -0.77 -9.14 -12.46
CA TYR A 137 -0.75 -10.06 -13.59
C TYR A 137 0.12 -9.52 -14.73
N HIS A 138 -0.02 -8.24 -15.06
CA HIS A 138 0.78 -7.61 -16.12
C HIS A 138 2.28 -7.51 -15.79
N THR A 139 2.66 -7.31 -14.52
CA THR A 139 4.08 -7.28 -14.14
C THR A 139 4.74 -8.66 -14.28
N GLN A 140 4.02 -9.76 -14.02
CA GLN A 140 4.55 -11.13 -14.15
C GLN A 140 4.72 -11.57 -15.61
N THR A 141 3.88 -11.09 -16.53
CA THR A 141 4.00 -11.41 -17.96
C THR A 141 5.15 -10.67 -18.65
N SER A 142 5.62 -9.55 -18.11
CA SER A 142 6.71 -8.77 -18.69
C SER A 142 8.11 -9.31 -18.36
N GLU A 143 8.24 -10.15 -17.33
CA GLU A 143 9.53 -10.72 -16.89
C GLU A 143 9.85 -12.10 -17.50
N ASN A 144 9.05 -12.58 -18.46
CA ASN A 144 9.25 -13.90 -19.07
C ASN A 144 9.36 -13.82 -20.61
N PRO A 145 10.53 -13.46 -21.18
CA PRO A 145 10.74 -13.45 -22.62
C PRO A 145 11.04 -14.85 -23.22
N SER A 146 10.83 -15.93 -22.47
CA SER A 146 11.10 -17.29 -22.92
C SER A 146 9.82 -18.08 -23.22
N SER A 147 9.05 -17.63 -24.20
CA SER A 147 8.26 -18.54 -25.03
C SER A 147 8.47 -18.18 -26.49
N GLY A 148 9.72 -18.39 -26.93
CA GLY A 148 10.07 -18.40 -28.34
C GLY A 148 9.22 -19.42 -29.07
N ILE A 149 8.50 -18.91 -30.07
CA ILE A 149 7.71 -19.65 -31.04
C ILE A 149 8.60 -20.77 -31.60
N ALA A 150 8.21 -22.03 -31.36
CA ALA A 150 8.82 -23.17 -32.02
C ALA A 150 8.51 -23.06 -33.52
N ILE A 151 9.49 -22.64 -34.32
CA ILE A 151 9.41 -22.72 -35.77
C ILE A 151 9.46 -24.21 -36.12
N GLU A 152 8.34 -24.70 -36.60
CA GLU A 152 8.15 -26.04 -37.16
C GLU A 152 9.13 -26.24 -38.32
N ASN A 153 10.16 -27.07 -38.10
CA ASN A 153 11.11 -27.47 -39.12
C ASN A 153 10.40 -28.40 -40.13
N VAL A 154 10.11 -27.87 -41.32
CA VAL A 154 9.67 -28.64 -42.48
C VAL A 154 10.81 -29.57 -42.93
N PRO A 155 10.57 -30.89 -43.13
CA PRO A 155 11.62 -31.81 -43.56
C PRO A 155 11.97 -31.62 -45.05
N PRO A 156 13.23 -31.88 -45.47
CA PRO A 156 13.61 -31.71 -46.85
C PRO A 156 12.99 -32.81 -47.72
N SER A 157 12.36 -32.39 -48.82
CA SER A 157 11.87 -33.26 -49.88
C SER A 157 13.06 -33.78 -50.71
N ASN A 158 13.23 -35.10 -50.75
CA ASN A 158 14.16 -35.77 -51.65
C ASN A 158 13.70 -35.58 -53.11
N ARG A 159 14.53 -34.92 -53.92
CA ARG A 159 14.70 -35.22 -55.36
C ARG A 159 16.06 -34.78 -55.85
#